data_AF-A0A314KPN1-F1
#
_entry.id   AF-A0A314KPN1-F1
#
_cell.length_a   1.000
_cell.length_b   1.000
_cell.length_c   1.000
_cell.angle_alpha   90.00
_cell.angle_beta   90.00
_cell.angle_gamma   90.00
#
_symmetry.space_group_name_H-M   'P 1'
#
loop_
_entity.id
_entity.type
_entity.pdbx_description
1 polymer ?
#
loop_
_entity_poly.entity_id
_entity_poly.type
_entity_poly.pdbx_seq_one_letter_code
_entity_poly.pdbx_strand_id
1 'polypeptide(L)'
;FPHRAGNIAKIQYSTNWNEGGVEAANHYLNLTRVLYNYMTPFMSKYPRAAFINYRDIDLGVTHNGKLSYLEGRVYGIKYCFLGNFNGLVKIKTKVDLDNLFRNEQSIP
;
A
#
# COMPACT_ATOMS: atom_id res chain seq x y z
N PHE A 1 5.63 12.80 -4.55
CA PHE A 1 4.99 12.13 -3.41
C PHE A 1 3.98 13.09 -2.77
N PRO A 2 2.74 12.66 -2.53
CA PRO A 2 1.60 13.58 -2.30
C PRO A 2 1.37 13.98 -0.84
N HIS A 3 2.00 13.29 0.10
CA HIS A 3 1.95 13.62 1.52
C HIS A 3 2.83 14.85 1.77
N ARG A 4 2.22 16.05 1.67
CA ARG A 4 2.87 17.36 1.79
C ARG A 4 2.22 18.14 2.94
N ALA A 5 1.92 19.43 2.74
CA ALA A 5 1.29 20.29 3.74
C ALA A 5 0.00 19.66 4.31
N GLY A 6 -0.20 19.81 5.63
CA GLY A 6 -1.31 19.20 6.36
C GLY A 6 -0.99 17.89 7.08
N ASN A 7 0.18 17.29 6.83
CA ASN A 7 0.66 16.12 7.58
C ASN A 7 1.63 16.55 8.69
N ILE A 8 1.32 16.21 9.95
CA ILE A 8 2.15 16.55 11.10
C ILE A 8 3.32 15.58 11.26
N ALA A 9 3.04 14.27 11.16
CA ALA A 9 4.04 13.23 11.34
C ALA A 9 3.71 11.98 10.52
N LYS A 10 4.74 11.18 10.24
CA LYS A 10 4.63 9.83 9.66
C LYS A 10 5.09 8.83 10.71
N ILE A 11 4.23 7.88 11.07
CA ILE A 11 4.52 6.85 12.08
C ILE A 11 4.65 5.51 11.37
N GLN A 12 5.73 4.78 11.67
CA GLN A 12 5.99 3.43 11.17
C GLN A 12 5.84 2.43 12.32
N TYR A 13 5.06 1.37 12.08
CA TYR A 13 4.96 0.22 12.98
C TYR A 13 5.80 -0.91 12.39
N SER A 14 6.88 -1.26 13.07
CA SER A 14 7.77 -2.36 12.66
C SER A 14 8.07 -3.21 13.88
N THR A 15 7.94 -4.52 13.72
CA THR A 15 8.29 -5.52 14.72
C THR A 15 9.44 -6.35 14.18
N ASN A 16 10.50 -6.48 14.98
CA ASN A 16 11.63 -7.35 14.69
C ASN A 16 11.64 -8.45 15.74
N TRP A 17 11.92 -9.68 15.33
CA TRP A 17 11.98 -10.83 16.23
C TRP A 17 13.12 -11.75 15.80
N ASN A 18 13.66 -12.50 16.78
CA ASN A 18 14.77 -13.43 16.57
C ASN A 18 14.32 -14.90 16.55
N GLU A 19 13.08 -15.17 16.95
CA GLU A 19 12.52 -16.52 17.01
C GLU A 19 12.19 -17.04 15.61
N GLY A 20 12.68 -18.24 15.30
CA GLY A 20 12.34 -18.93 14.06
C GLY A 20 10.98 -19.61 14.14
N GLY A 21 10.35 -19.82 12.98
CA GLY A 21 9.12 -20.59 12.84
C GLY A 21 7.92 -19.76 12.37
N VAL A 22 7.00 -20.44 11.69
CA VAL A 22 5.79 -19.83 11.11
C VAL A 22 4.85 -19.32 12.22
N GLU A 23 4.82 -20.01 13.37
CA GLU A 23 4.00 -19.62 14.51
C GLU A 23 4.45 -18.29 15.12
N ALA A 24 5.76 -18.13 15.35
CA ALA A 24 6.35 -16.88 15.83
C ALA A 24 6.07 -15.74 14.83
N ALA A 25 6.31 -15.97 13.54
CA ALA A 25 6.03 -14.98 12.50
C ALA A 25 4.55 -14.55 12.49
N ASN A 26 3.62 -15.50 12.54
CA ASN A 26 2.18 -15.20 12.60
C ASN A 26 1.80 -14.43 13.86
N HIS A 27 2.41 -14.74 15.00
CA HIS A 27 2.18 -14.03 16.25
C HIS A 27 2.59 -12.56 16.14
N TYR A 28 3.83 -12.27 15.72
CA TYR A 28 4.33 -10.90 15.60
C TYR A 28 3.61 -10.11 14.50
N LEU A 29 3.25 -10.75 13.38
CA LEU A 29 2.44 -10.12 12.33
C LEU A 29 1.04 -9.75 12.86
N ASN A 30 0.42 -10.63 13.65
CA ASN A 30 -0.90 -10.34 14.23
C ASN A 30 -0.84 -9.17 15.21
N LEU A 31 0.20 -9.08 16.03
CA LEU A 31 0.40 -7.94 16.94
C LEU A 31 0.46 -6.61 16.17
N THR A 32 1.22 -6.56 15.07
CA THR A 32 1.30 -5.37 14.22
C THR A 32 -0.05 -5.01 13.60
N ARG A 33 -0.84 -6.01 13.17
CA ARG A 33 -2.20 -5.80 12.63
C ARG A 33 -3.15 -5.27 13.69
N VAL A 34 -3.11 -5.80 14.92
CA VAL A 34 -3.91 -5.31 16.05
C VAL A 34 -3.56 -3.85 16.36
N LEU A 35 -2.27 -3.51 16.43
CA LEU A 35 -1.82 -2.14 16.64
C LEU A 35 -2.26 -1.20 15.51
N TYR A 36 -2.11 -1.64 14.26
CA TYR A 36 -2.54 -0.88 13.09
C TYR A 36 -4.05 -0.62 13.10
N ASN A 37 -4.86 -1.60 13.52
CA ASN A 37 -6.31 -1.45 13.66
C ASN A 37 -6.68 -0.52 14.81
N TYR A 38 -5.99 -0.61 15.95
CA TYR A 38 -6.19 0.27 17.10
C TYR A 38 -5.94 1.74 16.75
N MET A 39 -4.95 2.02 15.89
CA MET A 39 -4.58 3.37 15.47
C MET A 39 -5.48 3.97 14.39
N THR A 40 -6.45 3.21 13.86
CA THR A 40 -7.38 3.65 12.81
C THR A 40 -8.11 4.99 13.10
N PRO A 41 -8.63 5.28 14.31
CA PRO A 41 -9.39 6.50 14.54
C PRO A 41 -8.52 7.76 14.63
N PHE A 42 -7.21 7.62 14.91
CA PHE A 42 -6.27 8.73 15.11
C PHE A 42 -5.49 9.13 13.85
N MET A 43 -5.51 8.27 12.83
CA MET A 43 -4.79 8.48 11.58
C MET A 43 -5.64 9.19 10.52
N SER A 44 -5.00 9.52 9.38
CA SER A 44 -5.69 10.07 8.20
C SER A 44 -6.90 9.22 7.81
N LYS A 45 -8.04 9.86 7.55
CA LYS A 45 -9.28 9.22 7.11
C LYS A 45 -9.60 9.65 5.68
N TYR A 46 -10.22 8.74 4.92
CA TYR A 46 -10.73 8.98 3.56
C TYR A 46 -9.71 9.51 2.52
N PRO A 47 -8.68 8.75 2.10
CA PRO A 47 -8.30 7.37 2.45
C PRO A 47 -7.29 7.32 3.60
N ARG A 48 -7.05 6.12 4.15
CA ARG A 48 -5.92 5.89 5.05
C ARG A 48 -4.62 5.92 4.24
N ALA A 49 -3.83 6.96 4.47
CA ALA A 49 -2.55 7.21 3.81
C ALA A 49 -1.57 6.05 4.02
N ALA A 50 -0.88 5.67 2.96
CA ALA A 50 0.22 4.71 3.00
C ALA A 50 1.46 5.26 2.29
N PHE A 51 2.64 4.74 2.63
CA PHE A 51 3.93 5.17 2.07
C PHE A 51 4.52 4.09 1.17
N ILE A 52 4.74 4.37 -0.11
CA ILE A 52 5.10 3.34 -1.11
C ILE A 52 6.43 2.63 -0.83
N ASN A 53 7.40 3.31 -0.20
CA ASN A 53 8.68 2.66 0.16
C ASN A 53 8.53 1.72 1.36
N TYR A 54 7.45 1.84 2.13
CA TYR A 54 7.05 0.87 3.15
C TYR A 54 5.93 0.02 2.55
N ARG A 55 6.33 -0.89 1.66
CA ARG A 55 5.41 -1.74 0.92
C ARG A 55 4.61 -2.60 1.89
N ASP A 56 3.30 -2.43 1.87
CA ASP A 56 2.36 -3.17 2.69
C ASP A 56 1.38 -3.94 1.81
N ILE A 57 1.56 -5.26 1.73
CA ILE A 57 0.77 -6.19 0.91
C ILE A 57 -0.65 -6.34 1.48
N ASP A 58 -0.85 -6.12 2.79
CA ASP A 58 -2.16 -6.21 3.43
C ASP A 58 -3.13 -5.11 2.94
N LEU A 59 -2.63 -4.06 2.25
CA LEU A 59 -3.46 -3.02 1.65
C LEU A 59 -4.22 -3.47 0.40
N GLY A 60 -3.80 -4.57 -0.22
CA GLY A 60 -4.36 -5.13 -1.44
C GLY A 60 -3.28 -5.50 -2.45
N VAL A 61 -3.58 -6.49 -3.28
CA VAL A 61 -2.72 -6.96 -4.37
C VAL A 61 -3.50 -6.99 -5.68
N THR A 62 -2.78 -6.85 -6.79
CA THR A 62 -3.33 -6.98 -8.14
C THR A 62 -3.02 -8.37 -8.69
N HIS A 63 -4.04 -9.05 -9.21
CA HIS A 63 -3.92 -10.38 -9.81
C HIS A 63 -3.75 -10.34 -11.34
N ASN A 64 -3.36 -9.20 -11.91
CA ASN A 64 -3.08 -9.00 -13.34
C ASN A 64 -4.17 -9.49 -14.31
N GLY A 65 -5.42 -9.60 -13.84
CA GLY A 65 -6.58 -9.98 -14.65
C GLY A 65 -7.29 -8.78 -15.27
N LYS A 66 -8.47 -9.00 -15.85
CA LYS A 66 -9.32 -7.94 -16.42
C LYS A 66 -9.73 -6.84 -15.42
N LEU A 67 -9.63 -7.12 -14.11
CA LEU A 67 -9.97 -6.21 -13.02
C LEU A 67 -8.73 -5.54 -12.40
N SER A 68 -7.54 -5.67 -13.01
CA SER A 68 -6.27 -5.14 -12.49
C SER A 68 -6.34 -3.64 -12.14
N TYR A 69 -7.05 -2.85 -12.94
CA TYR A 69 -7.27 -1.42 -12.67
C TYR A 69 -8.04 -1.18 -11.36
N LEU A 70 -9.11 -1.93 -11.13
CA LEU A 70 -9.96 -1.78 -9.95
C LEU A 70 -9.24 -2.26 -8.69
N GLU A 71 -8.54 -3.38 -8.77
CA GLU A 71 -7.67 -3.87 -7.68
C GLU A 71 -6.55 -2.89 -7.39
N GLY A 72 -5.89 -2.39 -8.44
CA GLY A 72 -4.80 -1.42 -8.38
C GLY A 72 -5.19 -0.10 -7.73
N ARG A 73 -6.42 0.33 -7.98
CA ARG A 73 -6.98 1.57 -7.42
C ARG A 73 -7.13 1.51 -5.89
N VAL A 74 -7.38 0.33 -5.29
CA VAL A 74 -7.59 0.19 -3.84
C VAL A 74 -6.36 0.60 -3.04
N TYR A 75 -5.18 0.10 -3.41
CA TYR A 75 -3.91 0.51 -2.77
C TYR A 75 -3.32 1.77 -3.40
N GLY A 76 -3.51 1.97 -4.70
CA GLY A 76 -2.97 3.12 -5.43
C GLY A 76 -3.49 4.46 -4.90
N ILE A 77 -4.76 4.54 -4.50
CA ILE A 77 -5.32 5.73 -3.86
C ILE A 77 -4.67 5.98 -2.49
N LYS A 78 -4.37 4.94 -1.71
CA LYS A 78 -3.74 5.05 -0.39
C LYS A 78 -2.30 5.58 -0.48
N TYR A 79 -1.54 5.13 -1.50
CA TYR A 79 -0.16 5.58 -1.73
C TYR A 79 -0.07 6.96 -2.40
N CYS A 80 -0.87 7.18 -3.45
CA CYS A 80 -0.65 8.27 -4.41
C CYS A 80 -1.75 9.34 -4.42
N PHE A 81 -2.87 9.13 -3.72
CA PHE A 81 -4.14 9.85 -3.89
C PHE A 81 -4.72 9.74 -5.31
N LEU A 82 -6.03 9.94 -5.44
CA LEU A 82 -6.77 9.74 -6.69
C LEU A 82 -6.17 10.52 -7.88
N GLY A 83 -5.72 11.76 -7.63
CA GLY A 83 -5.17 12.63 -8.67
C GLY A 83 -3.87 12.11 -9.29
N ASN A 84 -2.86 11.78 -8.48
CA ASN A 84 -1.60 11.29 -9.03
C ASN A 84 -1.71 9.86 -9.53
N PHE A 85 -2.58 9.03 -8.93
CA PHE A 85 -2.80 7.66 -9.39
C PHE A 85 -3.28 7.64 -10.86
N ASN A 86 -4.27 8.45 -11.22
CA ASN A 86 -4.76 8.52 -12.59
C ASN A 86 -3.70 9.03 -13.58
N GLY A 87 -2.85 9.97 -13.17
CA GLY A 87 -1.73 10.43 -13.98
C GLY A 87 -0.69 9.33 -14.22
N LEU A 88 -0.36 8.57 -13.18
CA LEU A 88 0.59 7.47 -13.23
C LEU A 88 0.10 6.33 -14.13
N VAL A 89 -1.18 5.94 -14.04
CA VAL A 89 -1.79 4.94 -14.93
C VAL A 89 -1.64 5.37 -16.39
N LYS A 90 -1.98 6.63 -16.72
CA LYS A 90 -1.85 7.14 -18.10
C LYS A 90 -0.42 7.07 -18.63
N ILE A 91 0.58 7.35 -17.80
CA ILE A 91 1.99 7.29 -18.19
C ILE A 91 2.42 5.84 -18.37
N LYS A 92 2.04 4.96 -17.43
CA LYS A 92 2.33 3.53 -17.49
C LYS A 92 1.78 2.90 -18.77
N THR A 93 0.54 3.19 -19.14
CA THR A 93 -0.06 2.71 -20.40
C THR A 93 0.68 3.20 -21.65
N LYS A 94 1.28 4.41 -21.62
CA LYS A 94 2.04 4.93 -22.77
C LYS A 94 3.44 4.33 -22.90
N VAL A 95 4.08 4.05 -21.77
CA VAL A 95 5.48 3.59 -21.70
C VAL A 95 5.58 2.07 -21.79
N ASP A 96 4.59 1.35 -21.27
CA ASP A 96 4.60 -0.10 -21.15
C ASP A 96 3.21 -0.68 -21.47
N LEU A 97 2.91 -0.74 -22.77
CA LEU A 97 1.63 -1.26 -23.30
C LEU A 97 1.41 -2.74 -22.96
N ASP A 98 2.49 -3.53 -22.97
CA ASP A 98 2.45 -4.97 -22.69
C ASP A 98 2.47 -5.28 -21.19
N ASN A 99 2.58 -4.25 -20.35
CA ASN A 99 2.70 -4.34 -18.90
C ASN A 99 3.79 -5.35 -18.47
N LEU A 100 4.96 -5.26 -19.11
CA LEU A 100 6.11 -6.12 -18.84
C LEU A 100 6.64 -5.91 -17.43
N PHE A 101 6.69 -4.66 -16.96
CA PHE A 101 7.19 -4.30 -15.64
C PHE A 101 6.05 -4.32 -14.61
N ARG A 102 5.78 -5.49 -14.05
CA ARG A 102 4.68 -5.72 -13.09
C ARG A 102 5.14 -6.39 -11.81
N ASN A 103 4.42 -6.12 -10.72
CA ASN A 103 4.55 -6.78 -9.42
C ASN A 103 3.18 -6.81 -8.73
N GLU A 104 3.11 -7.32 -7.50
CA GLU A 104 1.86 -7.49 -6.74
C GLU A 104 1.12 -6.17 -6.47
N GLN A 105 1.82 -5.02 -6.51
CA GLN A 105 1.27 -3.68 -6.30
C GLN A 105 1.69 -2.70 -7.40
N SER A 106 1.89 -3.18 -8.62
CA SER A 106 2.33 -2.33 -9.72
C SER A 106 1.17 -1.51 -10.26
N ILE A 107 1.47 -0.30 -10.71
CA ILE A 107 0.48 0.52 -11.41
C ILE A 107 -0.03 -0.28 -12.63
N PRO A 108 -1.35 -0.52 -12.72
CA PRO A 108 -1.96 -1.25 -13.81
C PRO A 108 -1.99 -0.45 -15.11
#